data_AF-A0A959WMA3-F1
#
_entry.id   AF-A0A959WMA3-F1
#
_cell.length_a   1.000
_cell.length_b   1.000
_cell.length_c   1.000
_cell.angle_alpha   90.00
_cell.angle_beta   90.00
_cell.angle_gamma   90.00
#
_symmetry.space_group_name_H-M   'P 1'
#
loop_
_entity.id
_entity.type
_entity.pdbx_description
1 polymer ?
#
loop_
_entity_poly.entity_id
_entity_poly.type
_entity_poly.pdbx_seq_one_letter_code
_entity_poly.pdbx_strand_id
1 'polypeptide(L)'
;MSSEPQLGPRARRAAEAVRDVPEAPCPFRTAYQRDRDRILHTKAFRRLKHKTQVFVAPEGDHYRTRLTHTLEVSALARTIARALALNEDLVEAIAMGHDLGHAPFGHAGEHALDDLLKERMGRRFLHNEQSLRVVEVLERDGRGLNLTADVRDGIRHHTGTGMPATLEGQIVRLADRLAYVNHDIEDAVRAGALREADLPGEEVAILGRTTAERLTMLVADIVEHSRDADRIIQSERVGGAFQRLRGFMFEHVYLASPAVDESTRARGVVQALFDWCLEHQDDLPASPEQDPVQRVTDFVAGMTDRYALRYYRERFLPREAPL
;
A
#
# COMPACT_ATOMS: atom_id res chain seq x y z
N MET A 1 -17.51 28.13 5.64
CA MET A 1 -16.62 27.30 6.46
C MET A 1 -16.85 25.86 6.04
N SER A 2 -15.81 25.08 5.77
CA SER A 2 -15.98 23.64 5.53
C SER A 2 -16.46 23.00 6.83
N SER A 3 -17.76 22.72 6.92
CA SER A 3 -18.34 22.01 8.05
C SER A 3 -18.09 20.53 7.85
N GLU A 4 -17.52 19.87 8.85
CA GLU A 4 -17.49 18.41 8.88
C GLU A 4 -18.92 17.86 8.73
N PRO A 5 -19.10 16.74 8.01
CA PRO A 5 -20.38 16.04 7.99
C PRO A 5 -20.86 15.74 9.42
N GLN A 6 -22.13 15.42 9.60
CA GLN A 6 -22.62 14.93 10.88
C GLN A 6 -22.04 13.53 11.15
N LEU A 7 -20.86 13.48 11.78
CA LEU A 7 -20.21 12.23 12.16
C LEU A 7 -20.81 11.69 13.47
N GLY A 8 -20.74 10.37 13.64
CA GLY A 8 -21.09 9.69 14.87
C GLY A 8 -20.17 10.06 16.05
N PRO A 9 -20.53 9.68 17.27
CA PRO A 9 -19.78 10.04 18.48
C PRO A 9 -18.39 9.40 18.54
N ARG A 10 -18.19 8.26 17.86
CA ARG A 10 -16.93 7.51 17.83
C ARG A 10 -15.99 7.93 16.69
N ALA A 11 -16.45 8.82 15.80
CA ALA A 11 -15.67 9.28 14.66
C ALA A 11 -14.57 10.25 15.09
N ARG A 12 -13.40 10.16 14.46
CA ARG A 12 -12.32 11.11 14.72
C ARG A 12 -12.65 12.46 14.09
N ARG A 13 -12.64 13.53 14.90
CA ARG A 13 -12.91 14.91 14.45
C ARG A 13 -11.63 15.56 13.93
N ALA A 14 -11.67 16.17 12.76
CA ALA A 14 -10.52 16.88 12.20
C ALA A 14 -10.18 18.15 13.01
N ALA A 15 -11.14 18.70 13.77
CA ALA A 15 -10.90 19.78 14.73
C ALA A 15 -9.93 19.38 15.88
N GLU A 16 -9.84 18.08 16.18
CA GLU A 16 -8.97 17.54 17.22
C GLU A 16 -7.63 17.01 16.66
N ALA A 17 -7.42 17.14 15.35
CA ALA A 17 -6.24 16.60 14.69
C ALA A 17 -4.99 17.42 15.05
N VAL A 18 -3.92 16.72 15.44
CA VAL A 18 -2.65 17.33 15.86
C VAL A 18 -1.57 17.08 14.82
N ARG A 19 -0.66 18.06 14.66
CA ARG A 19 0.54 17.99 13.82
C ARG A 19 1.77 18.25 14.68
N ASP A 20 2.94 17.74 14.26
CA ASP A 20 4.19 17.96 14.98
C ASP A 20 4.61 19.44 14.92
N VAL A 21 4.48 20.05 13.73
CA VAL A 21 4.66 21.49 13.56
C VAL A 21 3.29 22.15 13.46
N PRO A 22 2.90 23.02 14.42
CA PRO A 22 1.64 23.74 14.37
C PRO A 22 1.50 24.57 13.10
N GLU A 23 0.32 24.56 12.49
CA GLU A 23 0.01 25.35 11.31
C GLU A 23 -1.36 26.00 11.47
N ALA A 24 -1.53 27.20 10.90
CA ALA A 24 -2.83 27.87 10.92
C ALA A 24 -3.92 27.01 10.23
N PRO A 25 -5.14 26.95 10.79
CA PRO A 25 -6.27 26.27 10.14
C PRO A 25 -6.56 26.83 8.74
N CYS A 26 -7.00 25.97 7.82
CA CYS A 26 -7.41 26.43 6.50
C CYS A 26 -8.89 26.85 6.53
N PRO A 27 -9.27 28.00 5.93
CA PRO A 27 -10.67 28.45 5.95
C PRO A 27 -11.64 27.54 5.17
N PHE A 28 -11.11 26.70 4.26
CA PHE A 28 -11.90 25.92 3.31
C PHE A 28 -11.72 24.40 3.41
N ARG A 29 -10.66 23.91 4.05
CA ARG A 29 -10.34 22.47 4.09
C ARG A 29 -10.10 22.03 5.51
N THR A 30 -10.64 20.87 5.86
CA THR A 30 -10.36 20.20 7.14
C THR A 30 -8.89 19.79 7.23
N ALA A 31 -8.42 19.43 8.43
CA ALA A 31 -7.06 18.95 8.62
C ALA A 31 -6.74 17.71 7.77
N TYR A 32 -7.69 16.76 7.67
CA TYR A 32 -7.51 15.53 6.89
C TYR A 32 -7.63 15.75 5.37
N GLN A 33 -8.48 16.67 4.91
CA GLN A 33 -8.49 17.09 3.50
C GLN A 33 -7.14 17.67 3.07
N ARG A 34 -6.51 18.47 3.94
CA ARG A 34 -5.16 18.99 3.68
C ARG A 34 -4.12 17.87 3.62
N ASP A 35 -4.24 16.85 4.44
CA ASP A 35 -3.32 15.70 4.43
C ASP A 35 -3.44 14.89 3.17
N ARG A 36 -4.66 14.55 2.78
CA ARG A 36 -4.97 13.91 1.50
C ARG A 36 -4.37 14.70 0.34
N ASP A 37 -4.60 16.01 0.29
CA ASP A 37 -4.10 16.85 -0.79
C ASP A 37 -2.56 16.91 -0.80
N ARG A 38 -1.91 16.91 0.37
CA ARG A 38 -0.44 16.83 0.47
C ARG A 38 0.09 15.52 -0.10
N ILE A 39 -0.54 14.40 0.25
CA ILE A 39 -0.17 13.06 -0.22
C ILE A 39 -0.33 12.98 -1.75
N LEU A 40 -1.49 13.39 -2.26
CA LEU A 40 -1.83 13.34 -3.69
C LEU A 40 -0.81 14.07 -4.58
N HIS A 41 -0.21 15.16 -4.08
CA HIS A 41 0.74 15.98 -4.84
C HIS A 41 2.21 15.55 -4.70
N THR A 42 2.51 14.47 -3.97
CA THR A 42 3.88 13.98 -3.77
C THR A 42 4.46 13.32 -5.01
N LYS A 43 5.80 13.22 -5.07
CA LYS A 43 6.45 12.42 -6.12
C LYS A 43 6.18 10.93 -5.89
N ALA A 44 6.21 10.47 -4.63
CA ALA A 44 5.90 9.10 -4.24
C ALA A 44 4.52 8.64 -4.74
N PHE A 45 3.46 9.43 -4.53
CA PHE A 45 2.11 9.06 -4.99
C PHE A 45 2.04 8.95 -6.52
N ARG A 46 2.67 9.86 -7.26
CA ARG A 46 2.74 9.77 -8.74
C ARG A 46 3.47 8.51 -9.22
N ARG A 47 4.48 8.04 -8.48
CA ARG A 47 5.25 6.83 -8.82
C ARG A 47 4.42 5.56 -8.69
N LEU A 48 3.33 5.55 -7.91
CA LEU A 48 2.43 4.41 -7.78
C LEU A 48 1.83 3.97 -9.13
N LYS A 49 1.69 4.89 -10.09
CA LYS A 49 1.27 4.59 -11.48
C LYS A 49 2.25 3.67 -12.22
N HIS A 50 3.51 3.63 -11.79
CA HIS A 50 4.61 2.94 -12.46
C HIS A 50 5.24 1.86 -11.57
N LYS A 51 4.48 1.38 -10.58
CA LYS A 51 4.81 0.24 -9.74
C LYS A 51 3.74 -0.82 -9.89
N THR A 52 4.15 -2.05 -10.20
CA THR A 52 3.26 -3.20 -10.22
C THR A 52 2.80 -3.57 -8.80
N GLN A 53 1.61 -4.16 -8.71
CA GLN A 53 1.08 -4.67 -7.45
C GLN A 53 1.56 -6.11 -7.21
N VAL A 54 1.10 -7.07 -8.04
CA VAL A 54 1.35 -8.52 -7.86
C VAL A 54 2.19 -9.13 -8.97
N PHE A 55 1.77 -9.01 -10.23
CA PHE A 55 2.52 -9.58 -11.35
C PHE A 55 3.57 -8.59 -11.86
N VAL A 56 4.83 -9.05 -11.97
CA VAL A 56 5.85 -8.29 -12.67
C VAL A 56 5.44 -8.24 -14.14
N ALA A 57 5.36 -7.03 -14.68
CA ALA A 57 4.62 -6.65 -15.87
C ALA A 57 4.62 -7.69 -17.02
N PRO A 58 3.54 -8.46 -17.22
CA PRO A 58 3.38 -9.17 -18.47
C PRO A 58 3.08 -8.15 -19.59
N GLU A 59 3.34 -8.52 -20.84
CA GLU A 59 3.09 -7.65 -22.00
C GLU A 59 1.57 -7.42 -22.18
N GLY A 60 1.07 -6.26 -21.75
CA GLY A 60 -0.34 -5.86 -21.91
C GLY A 60 -0.69 -4.54 -21.21
N ASP A 61 -1.73 -3.85 -21.71
CA ASP A 61 -2.05 -2.46 -21.32
C ASP A 61 -3.00 -2.34 -20.10
N HIS A 62 -3.48 -3.46 -19.55
CA HIS A 62 -4.55 -3.49 -18.55
C HIS A 62 -4.13 -4.06 -17.18
N TYR A 63 -2.84 -4.04 -16.85
CA TYR A 63 -2.37 -4.48 -15.52
C TYR A 63 -2.62 -3.43 -14.44
N ARG A 64 -2.99 -3.92 -13.26
CA ARG A 64 -3.20 -3.09 -12.07
C ARG A 64 -1.86 -2.59 -11.55
N THR A 65 -1.87 -1.32 -11.16
CA THR A 65 -0.75 -0.63 -10.55
C THR A 65 -1.06 -0.38 -9.08
N ARG A 66 -0.05 -0.03 -8.28
CA ARG A 66 -0.29 0.39 -6.90
C ARG A 66 -1.25 1.58 -6.81
N LEU A 67 -1.27 2.44 -7.83
CA LEU A 67 -2.21 3.56 -7.89
C LEU A 67 -3.65 3.09 -7.99
N THR A 68 -3.95 2.14 -8.87
CA THR A 68 -5.32 1.61 -8.99
C THR A 68 -5.76 0.86 -7.74
N HIS A 69 -4.86 0.09 -7.12
CA HIS A 69 -5.10 -0.54 -5.80
C HIS A 69 -5.44 0.52 -4.75
N THR A 70 -4.60 1.55 -4.63
CA THR A 70 -4.80 2.65 -3.67
C THR A 70 -6.16 3.35 -3.85
N LEU A 71 -6.60 3.55 -5.10
CA LEU A 71 -7.91 4.15 -5.39
C LEU A 71 -9.08 3.25 -4.97
N GLU A 72 -8.96 1.93 -5.15
CA GLU A 72 -9.97 0.98 -4.71
C GLU A 72 -10.05 0.86 -3.19
N VAL A 73 -8.91 0.79 -2.51
CA VAL A 73 -8.84 0.81 -1.04
C VAL A 73 -9.52 2.07 -0.51
N SER A 74 -9.23 3.23 -1.10
CA SER A 74 -9.87 4.49 -0.73
C SER A 74 -11.39 4.45 -0.94
N ALA A 75 -11.87 4.00 -2.10
CA ALA A 75 -13.30 3.94 -2.40
C ALA A 75 -14.05 2.99 -1.45
N LEU A 76 -13.48 1.83 -1.18
CA LEU A 76 -14.04 0.83 -0.27
C LEU A 76 -14.04 1.34 1.18
N ALA A 77 -12.92 1.87 1.65
CA ALA A 77 -12.80 2.41 3.00
C ALA A 77 -13.77 3.56 3.26
N ARG A 78 -13.94 4.47 2.29
CA ARG A 78 -14.93 5.57 2.37
C ARG A 78 -16.37 5.05 2.42
N THR A 79 -16.68 3.98 1.70
CA THR A 79 -18.00 3.35 1.73
C THR A 79 -18.32 2.82 3.13
N ILE A 80 -17.37 2.10 3.74
CA ILE A 80 -17.50 1.56 5.11
C ILE A 80 -17.61 2.72 6.12
N ALA A 81 -16.73 3.72 6.02
CA ALA A 81 -16.73 4.87 6.92
C ALA A 81 -18.05 5.64 6.88
N ARG A 82 -18.58 5.90 5.67
CA ARG A 82 -19.87 6.57 5.49
C ARG A 82 -21.02 5.79 6.12
N ALA A 83 -21.06 4.47 5.94
CA ALA A 83 -22.10 3.61 6.50
C ALA A 83 -22.07 3.55 8.04
N LEU A 84 -20.88 3.74 8.63
CA LEU A 84 -20.66 3.79 10.09
C LEU A 84 -20.66 5.22 10.66
N ALA A 85 -20.94 6.24 9.84
CA ALA A 85 -20.86 7.65 10.20
C ALA A 85 -19.48 8.07 10.77
N LEU A 86 -18.40 7.49 10.25
CA LEU A 86 -17.00 7.80 10.58
C LEU A 86 -16.41 8.82 9.59
N ASN A 87 -15.20 9.31 9.87
CA ASN A 87 -14.60 10.40 9.10
C ASN A 87 -14.06 9.92 7.73
N GLU A 88 -14.78 10.26 6.65
CA GLU A 88 -14.38 9.92 5.28
C GLU A 88 -13.06 10.54 4.84
N ASP A 89 -12.77 11.79 5.23
CA ASP A 89 -11.55 12.47 4.83
C ASP A 89 -10.32 11.82 5.49
N LEU A 90 -10.46 11.31 6.72
CA LEU A 90 -9.40 10.59 7.42
C LEU A 90 -9.11 9.24 6.77
N VAL A 91 -10.14 8.41 6.49
CA VAL A 91 -9.91 7.13 5.80
C VAL A 91 -9.31 7.33 4.41
N GLU A 92 -9.75 8.37 3.69
CA GLU A 92 -9.20 8.71 2.37
C GLU A 92 -7.73 9.13 2.46
N ALA A 93 -7.37 9.98 3.41
CA ALA A 93 -5.99 10.41 3.61
C ALA A 93 -5.06 9.24 3.98
N ILE A 94 -5.50 8.35 4.88
CA ILE A 94 -4.74 7.14 5.26
C ILE A 94 -4.60 6.21 4.06
N ALA A 95 -5.69 5.92 3.35
CA ALA A 95 -5.69 5.06 2.18
C ALA A 95 -4.76 5.60 1.08
N MET A 96 -4.75 6.90 0.82
CA MET A 96 -3.82 7.47 -0.17
C MET A 96 -2.35 7.38 0.24
N GLY A 97 -2.06 7.28 1.54
CA GLY A 97 -0.70 7.26 2.09
C GLY A 97 -0.13 5.87 2.38
N HIS A 98 -0.96 4.83 2.48
CA HIS A 98 -0.53 3.51 3.00
C HIS A 98 0.57 2.85 2.16
N ASP A 99 0.53 3.06 0.84
CA ASP A 99 1.31 2.32 -0.15
C ASP A 99 2.52 3.07 -0.73
N LEU A 100 2.82 4.27 -0.22
CA LEU A 100 3.86 5.16 -0.75
C LEU A 100 5.27 4.56 -0.72
N GLY A 101 5.54 3.67 0.24
CA GLY A 101 6.85 3.13 0.58
C GLY A 101 7.22 1.80 -0.06
N HIS A 102 6.33 1.17 -0.84
CA HIS A 102 6.64 -0.12 -1.45
C HIS A 102 7.84 -0.05 -2.39
N ALA A 103 8.66 -1.09 -2.40
CA ALA A 103 9.77 -1.25 -3.34
C ALA A 103 9.27 -1.40 -4.80
N PRO A 104 10.15 -1.21 -5.82
CA PRO A 104 9.84 -1.64 -7.18
C PRO A 104 9.58 -3.15 -7.23
N PHE A 105 8.83 -3.61 -8.23
CA PHE A 105 8.50 -5.03 -8.48
C PHE A 105 7.58 -5.68 -7.44
N GLY A 106 6.65 -4.92 -6.87
CA GLY A 106 5.63 -5.46 -5.95
C GLY A 106 6.23 -6.13 -4.71
N HIS A 107 5.62 -7.24 -4.27
CA HIS A 107 6.10 -8.00 -3.11
C HIS A 107 7.50 -8.61 -3.30
N ALA A 108 7.89 -8.93 -4.54
CA ALA A 108 9.19 -9.52 -4.81
C ALA A 108 10.33 -8.57 -4.44
N GLY A 109 10.23 -7.30 -4.80
CA GLY A 109 11.26 -6.32 -4.46
C GLY A 109 11.27 -5.94 -2.98
N GLU A 110 10.12 -5.99 -2.32
CA GLU A 110 10.03 -5.79 -0.87
C GLU A 110 10.73 -6.92 -0.10
N HIS A 111 10.43 -8.18 -0.43
CA HIS A 111 11.13 -9.32 0.16
C HIS A 111 12.63 -9.30 -0.16
N ALA A 112 13.01 -8.92 -1.39
CA ALA A 112 14.40 -8.77 -1.76
C ALA A 112 15.12 -7.75 -0.87
N LEU A 113 14.56 -6.56 -0.66
CA LEU A 113 15.14 -5.56 0.24
C LEU A 113 15.16 -6.02 1.70
N ASP A 114 14.07 -6.59 2.20
CA ASP A 114 13.98 -7.05 3.60
C ASP A 114 15.00 -8.14 3.90
N ASP A 115 15.15 -9.12 3.01
CA ASP A 115 16.12 -10.20 3.18
C ASP A 115 17.57 -9.70 3.12
N LEU A 116 17.89 -8.82 2.17
CA LEU A 116 19.23 -8.21 2.08
C LEU A 116 19.59 -7.43 3.35
N LEU A 117 18.66 -6.64 3.86
CA LEU A 117 18.85 -5.83 5.06
C LEU A 117 18.95 -6.71 6.32
N LYS A 118 18.17 -7.79 6.42
CA LYS A 118 18.27 -8.75 7.53
C LYS A 118 19.62 -9.44 7.54
N GLU A 119 19.98 -10.06 6.41
CA GLU A 119 21.14 -10.94 6.30
C GLU A 119 22.45 -10.17 6.49
N ARG A 120 22.54 -8.95 5.95
CA ARG A 120 23.80 -8.20 5.89
C ARG A 120 23.91 -7.11 6.95
N MET A 121 22.80 -6.55 7.40
CA MET A 121 22.78 -5.36 8.27
C MET A 121 22.04 -5.57 9.60
N GLY A 122 21.37 -6.72 9.78
CA GLY A 122 20.53 -6.98 10.95
C GLY A 122 19.29 -6.07 11.03
N ARG A 123 18.83 -5.53 9.89
CA ARG A 123 17.71 -4.58 9.78
C ARG A 123 16.53 -5.19 9.05
N ARG A 124 15.35 -4.58 9.19
CA ARG A 124 14.14 -4.98 8.48
C ARG A 124 13.74 -3.90 7.48
N PHE A 125 13.16 -4.31 6.37
CA PHE A 125 12.40 -3.44 5.49
C PHE A 125 10.92 -3.80 5.59
N LEU A 126 10.11 -2.79 5.89
CA LEU A 126 8.67 -2.90 6.00
C LEU A 126 8.05 -1.75 5.21
N HIS A 127 7.24 -2.05 4.19
CA HIS A 127 6.65 -1.02 3.33
C HIS A 127 5.87 0.05 4.09
N ASN A 128 5.16 -0.30 5.16
CA ASN A 128 4.40 0.63 5.99
C ASN A 128 5.29 1.61 6.76
N GLU A 129 6.45 1.16 7.24
CA GLU A 129 7.45 2.03 7.87
C GLU A 129 8.10 2.94 6.83
N GLN A 130 8.36 2.41 5.63
CA GLN A 130 8.87 3.22 4.52
C GLN A 130 7.82 4.23 4.03
N SER A 131 6.52 3.90 4.01
CA SER A 131 5.44 4.83 3.67
C SER A 131 5.36 5.98 4.68
N LEU A 132 5.50 5.66 5.97
CA LEU A 132 5.59 6.67 7.03
C LEU A 132 6.82 7.56 6.82
N ARG A 133 7.98 6.95 6.54
CA ARG A 133 9.23 7.67 6.27
C ARG A 133 9.11 8.60 5.05
N VAL A 134 8.42 8.19 3.99
CA VAL A 134 8.14 9.05 2.83
C VAL A 134 7.44 10.34 3.26
N VAL A 135 6.41 10.24 4.10
CA VAL A 135 5.60 11.40 4.51
C VAL A 135 6.24 12.21 5.63
N GLU A 136 7.13 11.64 6.43
CA GLU A 136 7.79 12.32 7.55
C GLU A 136 9.12 12.97 7.17
N VAL A 137 9.90 12.34 6.28
CA VAL A 137 11.27 12.79 6.01
C VAL A 137 11.62 12.92 4.54
N LEU A 138 11.12 12.08 3.63
CA LEU A 138 11.67 12.06 2.25
C LEU A 138 11.07 13.14 1.34
N GLU A 139 9.76 13.39 1.45
CA GLU A 139 9.10 14.37 0.60
C GLU A 139 9.46 15.82 1.00
N ARG A 140 9.29 16.75 0.05
CA ARG A 140 9.64 18.18 0.20
C ARG A 140 11.10 18.44 0.58
N ASP A 141 12.01 17.73 -0.08
CA ASP A 141 13.46 17.90 0.03
C ASP A 141 13.95 17.69 1.47
N GLY A 142 13.47 16.64 2.13
CA GLY A 142 13.92 16.29 3.49
C GLY A 142 13.04 16.80 4.62
N ARG A 143 11.98 17.56 4.33
CA ARG A 143 11.16 18.24 5.36
C ARG A 143 9.90 17.48 5.77
N GLY A 144 9.53 16.46 5.01
CA GLY A 144 8.25 15.78 5.18
C GLY A 144 7.03 16.64 4.84
N LEU A 145 5.87 16.03 4.97
CA LEU A 145 4.57 16.63 4.67
C LEU A 145 3.90 17.26 5.90
N ASN A 146 4.44 17.03 7.11
CA ASN A 146 3.85 17.45 8.39
C ASN A 146 2.37 17.02 8.48
N LEU A 147 2.07 15.75 8.19
CA LEU A 147 0.70 15.21 8.26
C LEU A 147 0.21 15.16 9.71
N THR A 148 -1.10 15.02 9.89
CA THR A 148 -1.69 14.82 11.22
C THR A 148 -1.26 13.47 11.81
N ALA A 149 -1.20 13.41 13.15
CA ALA A 149 -0.83 12.20 13.89
C ALA A 149 -1.75 11.01 13.54
N ASP A 150 -3.05 11.24 13.37
CA ASP A 150 -4.02 10.19 13.04
C ASP A 150 -3.73 9.57 11.66
N VAL A 151 -3.36 10.39 10.66
CA VAL A 151 -3.01 9.90 9.32
C VAL A 151 -1.70 9.09 9.36
N ARG A 152 -0.70 9.57 10.09
CA ARG A 152 0.59 8.88 10.25
C ARG A 152 0.43 7.53 10.95
N ASP A 153 -0.37 7.49 12.02
CA ASP A 153 -0.70 6.26 12.74
C ASP A 153 -1.42 5.25 11.83
N GLY A 154 -2.42 5.71 11.07
CA GLY A 154 -3.12 4.88 10.10
C GLY A 154 -2.18 4.31 9.03
N ILE A 155 -1.29 5.13 8.46
CA ILE A 155 -0.28 4.68 7.48
C ILE A 155 0.65 3.64 8.11
N ARG A 156 1.12 3.85 9.33
CA ARG A 156 2.04 2.92 9.98
C ARG A 156 1.38 1.58 10.30
N HIS A 157 0.15 1.59 10.79
CA HIS A 157 -0.51 0.42 11.37
C HIS A 157 -1.56 -0.23 10.45
N HIS A 158 -1.68 0.21 9.19
CA HIS A 158 -2.58 -0.45 8.24
C HIS A 158 -2.22 -1.93 8.02
N THR A 159 -0.95 -2.32 8.22
CA THR A 159 -0.47 -3.70 8.19
C THR A 159 0.37 -4.04 9.45
N GLY A 160 0.96 -5.24 9.50
CA GLY A 160 1.80 -5.69 10.61
C GLY A 160 1.01 -6.02 11.89
N THR A 161 1.69 -6.08 13.03
CA THR A 161 1.10 -6.48 14.34
C THR A 161 0.43 -5.34 15.09
N GLY A 162 0.82 -4.09 14.81
CA GLY A 162 0.18 -2.90 15.39
C GLY A 162 -1.24 -2.72 14.88
N MET A 163 -2.09 -2.12 15.71
CA MET A 163 -3.46 -1.75 15.34
C MET A 163 -3.58 -0.22 15.28
N PRO A 164 -4.22 0.36 14.25
CA PRO A 164 -4.49 1.78 14.21
C PRO A 164 -5.35 2.22 15.40
N ALA A 165 -5.03 3.40 15.94
CA ALA A 165 -5.70 3.97 17.10
C ALA A 165 -7.14 4.42 16.77
N THR A 166 -7.38 4.86 15.53
CA THR A 166 -8.69 5.33 15.07
C THR A 166 -9.46 4.22 14.36
N LEU A 167 -10.79 4.21 14.50
CA LEU A 167 -11.65 3.29 13.76
C LEU A 167 -11.48 3.45 12.25
N GLU A 168 -11.26 4.70 11.79
CA GLU A 168 -10.94 5.03 10.41
C GLU A 168 -9.66 4.30 9.93
N GLY A 169 -8.59 4.31 10.72
CA GLY A 169 -7.39 3.53 10.40
C GLY A 169 -7.66 2.03 10.37
N GLN A 170 -8.49 1.51 11.28
CA GLN A 170 -8.88 0.09 11.28
C GLN A 170 -9.69 -0.30 10.03
N ILE A 171 -10.53 0.61 9.52
CA ILE A 171 -11.23 0.43 8.24
C ILE A 171 -10.21 0.27 7.12
N VAL A 172 -9.23 1.17 7.00
CA VAL A 172 -8.23 1.10 5.92
C VAL A 172 -7.45 -0.21 5.97
N ARG A 173 -7.06 -0.66 7.17
CA ARG A 173 -6.41 -1.96 7.39
C ARG A 173 -7.23 -3.15 6.85
N LEU A 174 -8.55 -3.14 7.02
CA LEU A 174 -9.40 -4.18 6.44
C LEU A 174 -9.59 -3.97 4.94
N ALA A 175 -9.89 -2.75 4.51
CA ALA A 175 -10.14 -2.41 3.11
C ALA A 175 -8.97 -2.76 2.20
N ASP A 176 -7.74 -2.56 2.66
CA ASP A 176 -6.52 -2.96 1.95
C ASP A 176 -6.51 -4.47 1.64
N ARG A 177 -6.81 -5.30 2.66
CA ARG A 177 -6.91 -6.76 2.50
C ARG A 177 -8.07 -7.16 1.59
N LEU A 178 -9.22 -6.47 1.69
CA LEU A 178 -10.40 -6.77 0.87
C LEU A 178 -10.18 -6.43 -0.61
N ALA A 179 -9.52 -5.31 -0.88
CA ALA A 179 -9.19 -4.89 -2.24
C ALA A 179 -8.25 -5.92 -2.87
N TYR A 180 -7.22 -6.35 -2.15
CA TYR A 180 -6.24 -7.36 -2.53
C TYR A 180 -6.89 -8.63 -3.13
N VAL A 181 -7.68 -9.37 -2.34
CA VAL A 181 -8.21 -10.68 -2.77
C VAL A 181 -9.08 -10.60 -4.02
N ASN A 182 -9.89 -9.54 -4.15
CA ASN A 182 -10.83 -9.46 -5.27
C ASN A 182 -10.11 -9.28 -6.60
N HIS A 183 -9.13 -8.38 -6.66
CA HIS A 183 -8.43 -8.15 -7.91
C HIS A 183 -7.43 -9.24 -8.23
N ASP A 184 -6.83 -9.87 -7.21
CA ASP A 184 -5.90 -10.97 -7.44
C ASP A 184 -6.60 -12.19 -8.03
N ILE A 185 -7.88 -12.42 -7.70
CA ILE A 185 -8.71 -13.40 -8.40
C ILE A 185 -8.88 -13.02 -9.88
N GLU A 186 -9.23 -11.76 -10.16
CA GLU A 186 -9.41 -11.27 -11.54
C GLU A 186 -8.12 -11.39 -12.37
N ASP A 187 -6.99 -10.99 -11.80
CA ASP A 187 -5.68 -11.03 -12.46
C ASP A 187 -5.19 -12.46 -12.63
N ALA A 188 -5.38 -13.34 -11.64
CA ALA A 188 -5.03 -14.76 -11.75
C ALA A 188 -5.87 -15.47 -12.82
N VAL A 189 -7.17 -15.17 -12.90
CA VAL A 189 -8.04 -15.70 -13.96
C VAL A 189 -7.63 -15.18 -15.33
N ARG A 190 -7.34 -13.88 -15.45
CA ARG A 190 -6.89 -13.28 -16.71
C ARG A 190 -5.55 -13.84 -17.18
N ALA A 191 -4.63 -14.08 -16.25
CA ALA A 191 -3.32 -14.68 -16.54
C ALA A 191 -3.40 -16.19 -16.83
N GLY A 192 -4.57 -16.81 -16.68
CA GLY A 192 -4.75 -18.26 -16.83
C GLY A 192 -4.10 -19.08 -15.70
N ALA A 193 -3.68 -18.43 -14.61
CA ALA A 193 -3.12 -19.09 -13.43
C ALA A 193 -4.20 -19.80 -12.60
N LEU A 194 -5.46 -19.38 -12.74
CA LEU A 194 -6.60 -19.93 -12.03
C LEU A 194 -7.83 -19.91 -12.95
N ARG A 195 -8.76 -20.87 -12.82
CA ARG A 195 -10.12 -20.74 -13.39
C ARG A 195 -11.09 -20.39 -12.28
N GLU A 196 -12.16 -19.67 -12.59
CA GLU A 196 -13.21 -19.36 -11.59
C GLU A 196 -13.76 -20.61 -10.89
N ALA A 197 -13.84 -21.73 -11.62
CA ALA A 197 -14.30 -23.02 -11.09
C ALA A 197 -13.30 -23.67 -10.10
N ASP A 198 -12.05 -23.22 -10.06
CA ASP A 198 -11.04 -23.71 -9.12
C ASP A 198 -11.17 -23.02 -7.75
N LEU A 199 -11.98 -21.96 -7.64
CA LEU A 199 -12.21 -21.28 -6.36
C LEU A 199 -12.94 -22.19 -5.36
N PRO A 200 -12.59 -22.12 -4.05
CA PRO A 200 -13.23 -22.91 -3.01
C PRO A 200 -14.75 -22.69 -2.93
N GLY A 201 -15.52 -23.76 -3.12
CA GLY A 201 -16.98 -23.68 -3.25
C GLY A 201 -17.70 -23.15 -2.00
N GLU A 202 -17.22 -23.47 -0.80
CA GLU A 202 -17.82 -23.00 0.47
C GLU A 202 -17.63 -21.49 0.65
N GLU A 203 -16.42 -20.98 0.40
CA GLU A 203 -16.08 -19.57 0.47
C GLU A 203 -16.87 -18.78 -0.58
N VAL A 204 -16.96 -19.30 -1.80
CA VAL A 204 -17.75 -18.69 -2.88
C VAL A 204 -19.24 -18.67 -2.54
N ALA A 205 -19.77 -19.70 -1.87
CA ALA A 205 -21.16 -19.71 -1.43
C ALA A 205 -21.46 -18.69 -0.31
N ILE A 206 -20.47 -18.38 0.54
CA ILE A 206 -20.61 -17.39 1.61
C ILE A 206 -20.39 -15.97 1.09
N LEU A 207 -19.32 -15.75 0.33
CA LEU A 207 -18.86 -14.42 -0.07
C LEU A 207 -19.54 -13.96 -1.36
N GLY A 208 -19.82 -14.85 -2.30
CA GLY A 208 -20.33 -14.52 -3.62
C GLY A 208 -19.35 -14.90 -4.74
N ARG A 209 -19.91 -15.05 -5.95
CA ARG A 209 -19.17 -15.49 -7.15
C ARG A 209 -18.49 -14.33 -7.85
N THR A 210 -19.14 -13.18 -7.89
CA THR A 210 -18.64 -11.98 -8.55
C THR A 210 -17.94 -11.05 -7.56
N THR A 211 -17.06 -10.18 -8.08
CA THR A 211 -16.42 -9.11 -7.29
C THR A 211 -17.45 -8.22 -6.60
N ALA A 212 -18.54 -7.87 -7.29
CA ALA A 212 -19.61 -7.04 -6.73
C ALA A 212 -20.35 -7.72 -5.57
N GLU A 213 -20.68 -9.01 -5.70
CA GLU A 213 -21.33 -9.79 -4.63
C GLU A 213 -20.41 -9.91 -3.41
N ARG A 214 -19.13 -10.25 -3.63
CA ARG A 214 -18.12 -10.34 -2.56
C ARG A 214 -17.96 -9.05 -1.80
N LEU A 215 -17.75 -7.93 -2.50
CA LEU A 215 -17.63 -6.63 -1.86
C LEU A 215 -18.89 -6.25 -1.09
N THR A 216 -20.07 -6.50 -1.65
CA THR A 216 -21.34 -6.23 -0.96
C THR A 216 -21.46 -7.02 0.33
N MET A 217 -21.18 -8.33 0.30
CA MET A 217 -21.22 -9.19 1.48
C MET A 217 -20.22 -8.76 2.55
N LEU A 218 -18.98 -8.51 2.16
CA LEU A 218 -17.90 -8.12 3.07
C LEU A 218 -18.17 -6.75 3.72
N VAL A 219 -18.64 -5.78 2.95
CA VAL A 219 -19.00 -4.46 3.48
C VAL A 219 -20.21 -4.54 4.40
N ALA A 220 -21.26 -5.27 4.01
CA ALA A 220 -22.45 -5.45 4.84
C ALA A 220 -22.09 -6.07 6.19
N ASP A 221 -21.29 -7.14 6.19
CA ASP A 221 -20.82 -7.82 7.39
C ASP A 221 -20.05 -6.88 8.33
N ILE A 222 -19.10 -6.11 7.77
CA ILE A 222 -18.32 -5.12 8.55
C ILE A 222 -19.24 -4.08 9.17
N VAL A 223 -20.15 -3.51 8.38
CA VAL A 223 -21.04 -2.44 8.83
C VAL A 223 -22.00 -2.93 9.92
N GLU A 224 -22.56 -4.13 9.75
CA GLU A 224 -23.48 -4.73 10.72
C GLU A 224 -22.80 -4.99 12.07
N HIS A 225 -21.61 -5.59 12.05
CA HIS A 225 -20.91 -5.98 13.28
C HIS A 225 -20.11 -4.85 13.93
N SER A 226 -19.86 -3.75 13.22
CA SER A 226 -19.09 -2.59 13.74
C SER A 226 -19.96 -1.40 14.16
N ARG A 227 -21.28 -1.44 13.92
CA ARG A 227 -22.20 -0.32 14.17
C ARG A 227 -22.18 0.18 15.62
N ASP A 228 -22.08 -0.74 16.58
CA ASP A 228 -22.11 -0.44 18.01
C ASP A 228 -20.86 -0.95 18.76
N ALA A 229 -19.85 -1.43 18.02
CA ALA A 229 -18.62 -1.98 18.59
C ALA A 229 -17.49 -0.94 18.61
N ASP A 230 -16.66 -0.93 19.66
CA ASP A 230 -15.50 -0.01 19.80
C ASP A 230 -14.32 -0.31 18.86
N ARG A 231 -14.51 -1.20 17.89
CA ARG A 231 -13.52 -1.61 16.90
C ARG A 231 -14.24 -2.04 15.62
N ILE A 232 -13.49 -2.08 14.52
CA ILE A 232 -14.00 -2.60 13.24
C ILE A 232 -13.84 -4.12 13.23
N ILE A 233 -14.95 -4.84 13.01
CA ILE A 233 -15.05 -6.29 13.17
C ILE A 233 -15.67 -6.91 11.91
N GLN A 234 -15.23 -8.11 11.56
CA GLN A 234 -15.93 -9.03 10.66
C GLN A 234 -16.49 -10.20 11.46
N SER A 235 -17.62 -10.77 11.06
CA SER A 235 -18.15 -11.98 11.69
C SER A 235 -17.22 -13.17 11.50
N GLU A 236 -17.34 -14.17 12.38
CA GLU A 236 -16.60 -15.42 12.23
C GLU A 236 -16.92 -16.12 10.91
N ARG A 237 -18.18 -16.05 10.46
CA ARG A 237 -18.64 -16.67 9.22
C ARG A 237 -18.02 -16.01 7.99
N VAL A 238 -18.24 -14.70 7.82
CA VAL A 238 -17.81 -13.97 6.62
C VAL A 238 -16.31 -13.68 6.67
N GLY A 239 -15.82 -13.21 7.81
CA GLY A 239 -14.39 -12.99 8.05
C GLY A 239 -13.60 -14.29 7.91
N GLY A 240 -14.07 -15.40 8.49
CA GLY A 240 -13.43 -16.71 8.36
C GLY A 240 -13.36 -17.21 6.92
N ALA A 241 -14.46 -17.11 6.17
CA ALA A 241 -14.48 -17.43 4.73
C ALA A 241 -13.48 -16.58 3.94
N PHE A 242 -13.43 -15.28 4.22
CA PHE A 242 -12.48 -14.38 3.59
C PHE A 242 -11.01 -14.75 3.87
N GLN A 243 -10.68 -15.12 5.11
CA GLN A 243 -9.32 -15.56 5.46
C GLN A 243 -8.93 -16.85 4.73
N ARG A 244 -9.85 -17.83 4.63
CA ARG A 244 -9.61 -19.09 3.90
C ARG A 244 -9.45 -18.86 2.41
N LEU A 245 -10.29 -18.01 1.80
CA LEU A 245 -10.14 -17.63 0.40
C LEU A 245 -8.79 -16.95 0.13
N ARG A 246 -8.36 -16.04 1.02
CA ARG A 246 -7.02 -15.42 0.90
C ARG A 246 -5.90 -16.45 1.01
N GLY A 247 -6.03 -17.42 1.93
CA GLY A 247 -5.08 -18.53 2.07
C GLY A 247 -4.98 -19.38 0.81
N PHE A 248 -6.13 -19.73 0.22
CA PHE A 248 -6.19 -20.43 -1.07
C PHE A 248 -5.47 -19.65 -2.18
N MET A 249 -5.77 -18.35 -2.31
CA MET A 249 -5.10 -17.50 -3.29
C MET A 249 -3.59 -17.45 -3.08
N PHE A 250 -3.15 -17.32 -1.83
CA PHE A 250 -1.72 -17.35 -1.47
C PHE A 250 -1.02 -18.61 -1.99
N GLU A 251 -1.59 -19.77 -1.71
CA GLU A 251 -1.04 -21.07 -2.11
C GLU A 251 -1.07 -21.29 -3.63
N HIS A 252 -2.18 -20.98 -4.29
CA HIS A 252 -2.40 -21.38 -5.68
C HIS A 252 -1.94 -20.33 -6.71
N VAL A 253 -1.77 -19.07 -6.31
CA VAL A 253 -1.37 -17.99 -7.22
C VAL A 253 0.04 -17.49 -6.91
N TYR A 254 0.41 -17.31 -5.64
CA TYR A 254 1.70 -16.72 -5.29
C TYR A 254 2.80 -17.77 -5.16
N LEU A 255 2.50 -18.96 -4.65
CA LEU A 255 3.49 -20.04 -4.52
C LEU A 255 3.60 -20.92 -5.78
N ALA A 256 2.52 -21.09 -6.54
CA ALA A 256 2.46 -22.08 -7.62
C ALA A 256 2.64 -21.54 -9.05
N SER A 257 2.81 -20.22 -9.24
CA SER A 257 2.82 -19.57 -10.56
C SER A 257 4.25 -19.39 -11.15
N PRO A 258 4.41 -19.31 -12.50
CA PRO A 258 5.62 -18.81 -13.18
C PRO A 258 6.16 -17.47 -12.65
N ALA A 259 5.35 -16.74 -11.88
CA ALA A 259 5.75 -15.58 -11.09
C ALA A 259 6.96 -15.82 -10.15
N VAL A 260 7.26 -17.07 -9.77
CA VAL A 260 8.44 -17.41 -8.96
C VAL A 260 9.76 -17.11 -9.69
N ASP A 261 9.85 -17.41 -10.98
CA ASP A 261 11.06 -17.15 -11.78
C ASP A 261 11.27 -15.65 -12.01
N GLU A 262 10.17 -14.92 -12.20
CA GLU A 262 10.22 -13.47 -12.35
C GLU A 262 10.53 -12.75 -11.03
N SER A 263 9.98 -13.24 -9.91
CA SER A 263 10.34 -12.81 -8.56
C SER A 263 11.83 -13.01 -8.28
N THR A 264 12.40 -14.14 -8.72
CA THR A 264 13.83 -14.42 -8.59
C THR A 264 14.69 -13.42 -9.39
N ARG A 265 14.27 -13.09 -10.62
CA ARG A 265 14.95 -12.06 -11.43
C ARG A 265 14.82 -10.67 -10.82
N ALA A 266 13.63 -10.29 -10.34
CA ALA A 266 13.40 -9.03 -9.65
C ALA A 266 14.27 -8.90 -8.40
N ARG A 267 14.40 -9.97 -7.61
CA ARG A 267 15.31 -10.05 -6.46
C ARG A 267 16.76 -9.78 -6.86
N GLY A 268 17.23 -10.41 -7.94
CA GLY A 268 18.57 -10.18 -8.48
C GLY A 268 18.82 -8.73 -8.89
N VAL A 269 17.84 -8.09 -9.55
CA VAL A 269 17.92 -6.67 -9.92
C VAL A 269 18.00 -5.79 -8.68
N VAL A 270 17.10 -5.97 -7.71
CA VAL A 270 17.08 -5.18 -6.47
C VAL A 270 18.38 -5.32 -5.69
N GLN A 271 18.91 -6.53 -5.57
CA GLN A 271 20.18 -6.79 -4.91
C GLN A 271 21.34 -6.08 -5.60
N ALA A 272 21.48 -6.23 -6.91
CA ALA A 272 22.55 -5.59 -7.66
C ALA A 272 22.47 -4.05 -7.55
N LEU A 273 21.25 -3.49 -7.63
CA LEU A 273 21.03 -2.06 -7.46
C LEU A 273 21.41 -1.58 -6.06
N PHE A 274 21.02 -2.32 -5.03
CA PHE A 274 21.35 -1.99 -3.64
C PHE A 274 22.87 -1.99 -3.43
N ASP A 275 23.55 -3.06 -3.84
CA ASP A 275 24.99 -3.23 -3.68
C ASP A 275 25.76 -2.14 -4.43
N TRP A 276 25.38 -1.86 -5.68
CA TRP A 276 25.99 -0.76 -6.46
C TRP A 276 25.81 0.60 -5.80
N CYS A 277 24.61 0.90 -5.31
CA CYS A 277 24.33 2.19 -4.67
C CYS A 277 25.08 2.35 -3.33
N LEU A 278 25.34 1.26 -2.62
CA LEU A 278 26.11 1.28 -1.38
C LEU A 278 27.59 1.57 -1.63
N GLU A 279 28.14 1.08 -2.74
CA GLU A 279 29.50 1.36 -3.19
C GLU A 279 29.65 2.76 -3.82
N HIS A 280 28.58 3.30 -4.42
CA HIS A 280 28.59 4.56 -5.20
C HIS A 280 27.66 5.63 -4.59
N GLN A 281 27.81 5.89 -3.29
CA GLN A 281 26.92 6.81 -2.56
C GLN A 281 27.00 8.27 -3.03
N ASP A 282 28.12 8.66 -3.63
CA ASP A 282 28.34 10.00 -4.17
C ASP A 282 27.52 10.26 -5.45
N ASP A 283 27.12 9.20 -6.16
CA ASP A 283 26.26 9.28 -7.35
C ASP A 283 24.76 9.36 -7.00
N LEU A 284 24.41 9.14 -5.73
CA LEU A 284 23.03 9.18 -5.27
C LEU A 284 22.55 10.63 -5.11
N PRO A 285 21.24 10.90 -5.33
CA PRO A 285 20.68 12.21 -5.06
C PRO A 285 20.98 12.70 -3.64
N ALA A 286 21.04 14.02 -3.48
CA ALA A 286 21.19 14.63 -2.16
C ALA A 286 20.07 14.14 -1.22
N SER A 287 20.46 13.78 0.00
CA SER A 287 19.55 13.30 1.04
C SER A 287 19.98 13.91 2.38
N PRO A 288 19.03 14.28 3.25
CA PRO A 288 19.36 14.63 4.64
C PRO A 288 19.77 13.39 5.47
N GLU A 289 19.50 12.18 4.97
CA GLU A 289 19.87 10.93 5.64
C GLU A 289 21.38 10.71 5.57
N GLN A 290 22.00 10.57 6.75
CA GLN A 290 23.43 10.39 6.91
C GLN A 290 23.81 8.92 6.99
N ASP A 291 22.88 8.04 7.38
CA ASP A 291 23.10 6.60 7.38
C ASP A 291 23.13 6.07 5.94
N PRO A 292 24.29 5.59 5.45
CA PRO A 292 24.43 5.05 4.11
C PRO A 292 23.40 3.99 3.76
N VAL A 293 23.13 3.08 4.69
CA VAL A 293 22.24 1.94 4.47
C VAL A 293 20.82 2.46 4.27
N GLN A 294 20.36 3.35 5.15
CA GLN A 294 19.02 3.92 5.04
C GLN A 294 18.87 4.79 3.78
N ARG A 295 19.89 5.59 3.43
CA ARG A 295 19.88 6.41 2.22
C ARG A 295 19.75 5.56 0.95
N VAL A 296 20.47 4.44 0.89
CA VAL A 296 20.38 3.49 -0.22
C VAL A 296 19.00 2.81 -0.23
N THR A 297 18.50 2.37 0.92
CA THR A 297 17.16 1.79 1.05
C THR A 297 16.09 2.75 0.54
N ASP A 298 16.15 4.03 0.94
CA ASP A 298 15.21 5.07 0.51
C ASP A 298 15.25 5.27 -1.00
N PHE A 299 16.45 5.30 -1.58
CA PHE A 299 16.64 5.49 -3.01
C PHE A 299 16.10 4.30 -3.82
N VAL A 300 16.46 3.07 -3.45
CA VAL A 300 16.03 1.85 -4.15
C VAL A 300 14.52 1.64 -4.01
N ALA A 301 13.96 1.76 -2.80
CA ALA A 301 12.51 1.66 -2.58
C ALA A 301 11.74 2.76 -3.32
N GLY A 302 12.35 3.95 -3.46
CA GLY A 302 11.79 5.08 -4.19
C GLY A 302 11.71 4.92 -5.71
N MET A 303 12.37 3.90 -6.30
CA MET A 303 12.36 3.68 -7.75
C MET A 303 11.02 3.14 -8.25
N THR A 304 10.59 3.57 -9.43
CA THR A 304 9.56 2.86 -10.22
C THR A 304 10.17 1.65 -10.91
N ASP A 305 9.39 0.64 -11.28
CA ASP A 305 9.89 -0.60 -11.91
C ASP A 305 10.70 -0.31 -13.17
N ARG A 306 10.16 0.55 -14.06
CA ARG A 306 10.84 0.97 -15.30
C ARG A 306 12.15 1.70 -15.04
N TYR A 307 12.18 2.56 -14.02
CA TYR A 307 13.39 3.27 -13.63
C TYR A 307 14.44 2.31 -13.07
N ALA A 308 14.04 1.38 -12.19
CA ALA A 308 14.94 0.37 -11.63
C ALA A 308 15.57 -0.49 -12.73
N LEU A 309 14.77 -0.98 -13.69
CA LEU A 309 15.27 -1.74 -14.83
C LEU A 309 16.21 -0.92 -15.72
N ARG A 310 15.87 0.33 -16.03
CA ARG A 310 16.76 1.22 -16.81
C ARG A 310 18.08 1.46 -16.06
N TYR A 311 18.01 1.80 -14.78
CA TYR A 311 19.17 2.08 -13.94
C TYR A 311 20.10 0.86 -13.85
N TYR A 312 19.52 -0.34 -13.74
CA TYR A 312 20.25 -1.61 -13.81
C TYR A 312 20.94 -1.80 -15.17
N ARG A 313 20.21 -1.64 -16.28
CA ARG A 313 20.78 -1.80 -17.64
C ARG A 313 21.94 -0.85 -17.89
N GLU A 314 21.82 0.40 -17.48
CA GLU A 314 22.86 1.42 -17.68
C GLU A 314 24.18 1.13 -16.95
N ARG A 315 24.15 0.29 -15.89
CA ARG A 315 25.30 0.00 -15.02
C ARG A 315 25.88 -1.39 -15.24
N PHE A 316 25.04 -2.38 -15.46
CA PHE A 316 25.44 -3.78 -15.49
C PHE A 316 25.48 -4.38 -16.89
N LEU A 317 24.82 -3.77 -17.89
CA LEU A 317 24.84 -4.27 -19.25
C LEU A 317 25.82 -3.46 -20.12
N PRO A 318 26.61 -4.12 -20.98
CA PRO A 318 27.45 -3.43 -21.96
C PRO A 318 26.59 -2.55 -22.86
N ARG A 319 27.11 -1.36 -23.20
CA ARG A 319 26.52 -0.55 -24.27
C ARG A 319 26.93 -1.16 -25.60
N GLU A 320 25.97 -1.37 -26.50
CA GLU A 320 26.30 -1.61 -27.91
C GLU A 320 27.13 -0.42 -28.41
N ALA A 321 28.33 -0.70 -28.91
CA ALA A 321 29.14 0.34 -29.52
C ALA A 321 28.38 0.86 -30.76
N PRO A 322 28.25 2.19 -30.94
CA PRO A 322 27.75 2.70 -32.21
C PRO A 322 28.72 2.21 -33.31
N LEU A 323 28.19 1.44 -34.25
CA LEU A 323 28.86 1.11 -35.52
C LEU A 323 29.10 2.39 -36.32
#